data_AF-A0A397TJK7-F1
#
_entry.id   AF-A0A397TJK7-F1
#
_cell.length_a   1.000
_cell.length_b   1.000
_cell.length_c   1.000
_cell.angle_alpha   90.00
_cell.angle_beta   90.00
_cell.angle_gamma   90.00
#
_symmetry.space_group_name_H-M   'P 1'
#
loop_
_entity.id
_entity.type
_entity.pdbx_description
1 polymer ?
#
loop_
_entity_poly.entity_id
_entity_poly.type
_entity_poly.pdbx_seq_one_letter_code
_entity_poly.pdbx_strand_id
1 'polypeptide(L)'
;MINNNTIRSDVPDPNLELELYYLVMTYQIHTCNAKCGGPVPSGERCKKGFPKPYSSCTYYDNESFHYTYHCINQLDRWVVPYHAPTLLIWKAHMNAQYVTDRDLAGYINKYIAKPELSHLFNVQKGNLYYEYVYARRLDSIELMFLLLGEKICNFSVQVLYLTTDPPSTCSKAIMSISLIDLNDNDPYWKDRIEKYFARPNNEIFNNMTYREYYEKYNIYGTFNGSSRRNIYTDGLGNYVIKRIIPILARICHLSIEYGELYFYQQLLLSLLCHSEDELKGNYNTYKDHFIARFPERFAEALEQSPRDGQHYPYFIITGTAGNGKTFIINFIINELSNNYNHQEYLLMAPTGVAAQNMGGYTIHSLLRIHSYGSSYQTLAFSDPQFYQQLRQ
;
A
#
# COMPACT_ATOMS: atom_id res chain seq x y z
N MET A 1 -2.50 -14.18 -17.06
CA MET A 1 -1.24 -13.57 -17.59
C MET A 1 -0.03 -14.46 -17.39
N ILE A 2 0.22 -15.03 -16.19
CA ILE A 2 1.36 -15.96 -15.98
C ILE A 2 1.27 -17.16 -16.95
N ASN A 3 0.06 -17.73 -17.09
CA ASN A 3 -0.21 -18.82 -18.06
C ASN A 3 0.01 -18.40 -19.54
N ASN A 4 0.05 -17.10 -19.83
CA ASN A 4 0.28 -16.57 -21.18
C ASN A 4 1.75 -16.20 -21.41
N ASN A 5 2.63 -16.51 -20.45
CA ASN A 5 4.07 -16.20 -20.49
C ASN A 5 4.38 -14.74 -20.87
N THR A 6 3.60 -13.78 -20.35
CA THR A 6 3.70 -12.37 -20.73
C THR A 6 5.08 -11.78 -20.38
N ILE A 7 5.63 -12.14 -19.22
CA ILE A 7 7.01 -11.84 -18.86
C ILE A 7 7.86 -13.08 -19.09
N ARG A 8 8.85 -12.95 -19.97
CA ARG A 8 9.76 -14.00 -20.39
C ARG A 8 11.08 -13.90 -19.64
N SER A 9 11.72 -15.04 -19.39
CA SER A 9 13.10 -15.12 -18.92
C SER A 9 13.87 -16.23 -19.65
N ASP A 10 13.46 -16.51 -20.87
CA ASP A 10 14.05 -17.49 -21.76
C ASP A 10 14.78 -16.80 -22.92
N VAL A 11 15.76 -17.51 -23.47
CA VAL A 11 16.36 -17.18 -24.77
C VAL A 11 15.40 -17.64 -25.87
N PRO A 12 14.87 -16.73 -26.71
CA PRO A 12 13.96 -17.08 -27.79
C PRO A 12 14.58 -18.06 -28.80
N ASP A 13 13.77 -18.84 -29.52
CA ASP A 13 14.26 -19.70 -30.59
C ASP A 13 14.78 -18.84 -31.77
N PRO A 14 16.06 -18.92 -32.14
CA PRO A 14 16.62 -18.11 -33.22
C PRO A 14 16.00 -18.39 -34.60
N ASN A 15 15.36 -19.55 -34.81
CA ASN A 15 14.70 -19.88 -36.08
C ASN A 15 13.28 -19.32 -36.17
N LEU A 16 12.61 -19.10 -35.03
CA LEU A 16 11.22 -18.62 -34.98
C LEU A 16 11.12 -17.13 -34.63
N GLU A 17 11.98 -16.66 -33.72
CA GLU A 17 11.93 -15.31 -33.15
C GLU A 17 13.30 -14.61 -33.26
N LEU A 18 13.88 -14.61 -34.47
CA LEU A 18 15.25 -14.16 -34.75
C LEU A 18 15.56 -12.74 -34.21
N GLU A 19 14.67 -11.76 -34.44
CA GLU A 19 14.89 -10.39 -33.95
C GLU A 19 14.91 -10.33 -32.42
N LEU A 20 13.94 -10.99 -31.76
CA LEU A 20 13.87 -11.02 -30.30
C LEU A 20 15.08 -11.75 -29.70
N TYR A 21 15.53 -12.85 -30.32
CA TYR A 21 16.74 -13.57 -29.94
C TYR A 21 17.95 -12.63 -29.89
N TYR A 22 18.19 -11.86 -30.96
CA TYR A 22 19.31 -10.91 -30.99
C TYR A 22 19.20 -9.84 -29.90
N LEU A 23 18.00 -9.31 -29.66
CA LEU A 23 17.80 -8.29 -28.62
C LEU A 23 17.98 -8.85 -27.21
N VAL A 24 17.53 -10.07 -26.94
CA VAL A 24 17.71 -10.75 -25.63
C VAL A 24 19.19 -11.01 -25.39
N MET A 25 19.90 -11.56 -26.39
CA MET A 25 21.34 -11.81 -26.29
C MET A 25 22.15 -10.52 -26.10
N THR A 26 21.69 -9.41 -26.70
CA THR A 26 22.36 -8.10 -26.61
C THR A 26 22.09 -7.39 -25.29
N TYR A 27 20.82 -7.37 -24.84
CA TYR A 27 20.37 -6.46 -23.78
C TYR A 27 19.96 -7.15 -22.48
N GLN A 28 19.59 -8.43 -22.49
CA GLN A 28 18.99 -9.09 -21.32
C GLN A 28 19.85 -10.19 -20.70
N ILE A 29 21.03 -10.50 -21.25
CA ILE A 29 21.94 -11.46 -20.61
C ILE A 29 22.65 -10.80 -19.44
N HIS A 30 22.42 -11.33 -18.23
CA HIS A 30 23.15 -10.92 -17.06
C HIS A 30 24.62 -11.31 -17.17
N THR A 31 25.49 -10.32 -17.13
CA THR A 31 26.94 -10.50 -16.98
C THR A 31 27.37 -10.03 -15.61
N CYS A 32 28.05 -10.91 -14.86
CA CYS A 32 28.56 -10.57 -13.54
C CYS A 32 29.67 -9.52 -13.66
N ASN A 33 29.34 -8.26 -13.37
CA ASN A 33 30.26 -7.13 -13.44
C ASN A 33 30.37 -6.43 -12.07
N ALA A 34 31.14 -5.33 -12.01
CA ALA A 34 31.36 -4.59 -10.76
C ALA A 34 30.05 -4.19 -10.03
N LYS A 35 28.94 -3.96 -10.75
CA LYS A 35 27.64 -3.59 -10.15
C LYS A 35 27.01 -4.71 -9.32
N CYS A 36 27.39 -5.96 -9.54
CA CYS A 36 26.95 -7.10 -8.75
C CYS A 36 28.08 -7.76 -7.94
N GLY A 37 29.24 -7.11 -7.83
CA GLY A 37 30.39 -7.60 -7.07
C GLY A 37 31.46 -8.33 -7.90
N GLY A 38 31.32 -8.39 -9.22
CA GLY A 38 32.27 -9.06 -10.12
C GLY A 38 31.95 -10.56 -10.35
N PRO A 39 32.84 -11.28 -11.06
CA PRO A 39 32.69 -12.71 -11.30
C PRO A 39 32.70 -13.49 -9.98
N VAL A 40 31.83 -14.48 -9.89
CA VAL A 40 31.56 -15.24 -8.67
C VAL A 40 32.35 -16.56 -8.71
N PRO A 41 32.90 -17.05 -7.57
CA PRO A 41 33.55 -18.35 -7.51
C PRO A 41 32.66 -19.50 -7.98
N SER A 42 33.27 -20.58 -8.48
CA SER A 42 32.51 -21.76 -8.93
C SER A 42 31.71 -22.37 -7.77
N GLY A 43 30.38 -22.46 -7.94
CA GLY A 43 29.45 -23.00 -6.94
C GLY A 43 28.64 -21.95 -6.18
N GLU A 44 29.05 -20.67 -6.21
CA GLU A 44 28.33 -19.58 -5.55
C GLU A 44 27.38 -18.83 -6.51
N ARG A 45 26.35 -18.20 -5.95
CA ARG A 45 25.39 -17.37 -6.71
C ARG A 45 25.79 -15.90 -6.64
N CYS A 46 25.63 -15.20 -7.76
CA CYS A 46 25.75 -13.76 -7.84
C CYS A 46 24.85 -13.06 -6.84
N LYS A 47 25.25 -11.87 -6.35
CA LYS A 47 24.43 -11.00 -5.49
C LYS A 47 23.05 -10.69 -6.08
N LYS A 48 22.89 -10.79 -7.41
CA LYS A 48 21.62 -10.61 -8.13
C LYS A 48 20.83 -11.91 -8.32
N GLY A 49 21.29 -13.02 -7.73
CA GLY A 49 20.64 -14.32 -7.76
C GLY A 49 20.82 -15.09 -9.06
N PHE A 50 21.92 -14.86 -9.79
CA PHE A 50 22.27 -15.60 -11.01
C PHE A 50 23.38 -16.64 -10.73
N PRO A 51 23.39 -17.81 -11.40
CA PRO A 51 22.39 -18.28 -12.34
C PRO A 51 21.06 -18.62 -11.63
N LYS A 52 19.93 -18.33 -12.29
CA LYS A 52 18.57 -18.62 -11.80
C LYS A 52 18.36 -20.14 -11.66
N PRO A 53 17.48 -20.60 -10.76
CA PRO A 53 17.14 -22.02 -10.67
C PRO A 53 16.36 -22.48 -11.91
N TYR A 54 16.45 -23.77 -12.23
CA TYR A 54 15.59 -24.36 -13.26
C TYR A 54 14.14 -24.41 -12.75
N SER A 55 13.19 -24.15 -13.64
CA SER A 55 11.76 -24.22 -13.37
C SER A 55 10.98 -24.56 -14.64
N SER A 56 10.06 -25.51 -14.55
CA SER A 56 9.18 -25.90 -15.66
C SER A 56 7.99 -24.96 -15.86
N CYS A 57 7.75 -24.02 -14.95
CA CYS A 57 6.70 -23.00 -15.06
C CYS A 57 7.06 -21.73 -14.26
N THR A 58 6.36 -20.64 -14.53
CA THR A 58 6.46 -19.41 -13.72
C THR A 58 5.47 -19.51 -12.55
N TYR A 59 5.93 -19.33 -11.32
CA TYR A 59 5.09 -19.42 -10.12
C TYR A 59 5.58 -18.48 -9.02
N TYR A 60 4.68 -18.19 -8.07
CA TYR A 60 5.02 -17.42 -6.86
C TYR A 60 5.62 -18.35 -5.80
N ASP A 61 6.84 -18.06 -5.36
CA ASP A 61 7.52 -18.82 -4.32
C ASP A 61 7.25 -18.22 -2.93
N ASN A 62 6.57 -18.98 -2.08
CA ASN A 62 6.20 -18.57 -0.73
C ASN A 62 7.39 -18.46 0.24
N GLU A 63 8.51 -19.13 -0.05
CA GLU A 63 9.71 -19.06 0.81
C GLU A 63 10.53 -17.80 0.53
N SER A 64 10.77 -17.51 -0.75
CA SER A 64 11.53 -16.33 -1.16
C SER A 64 10.68 -15.06 -1.30
N PHE A 65 9.35 -15.18 -1.22
CA PHE A 65 8.37 -14.12 -1.48
C PHE A 65 8.52 -13.46 -2.86
N HIS A 66 9.08 -14.19 -3.83
CA HIS A 66 9.36 -13.68 -5.17
C HIS A 66 8.85 -14.64 -6.24
N TYR A 67 8.61 -14.12 -7.44
CA TYR A 67 8.28 -14.95 -8.58
C TYR A 67 9.52 -15.68 -9.10
N THR A 68 9.40 -17.01 -9.21
CA THR A 68 10.33 -17.85 -9.96
C THR A 68 9.81 -18.00 -11.38
N TYR A 69 10.65 -17.70 -12.37
CA TYR A 69 10.26 -17.72 -13.77
C TYR A 69 10.62 -19.05 -14.42
N HIS A 70 9.83 -19.42 -15.44
CA HIS A 70 10.10 -20.55 -16.31
C HIS A 70 11.54 -20.48 -16.88
N CYS A 71 12.32 -21.53 -16.64
CA CYS A 71 13.73 -21.61 -16.99
C CYS A 71 14.11 -23.08 -17.21
N ILE A 72 14.21 -23.49 -18.47
CA ILE A 72 14.52 -24.88 -18.83
C ILE A 72 15.98 -25.02 -19.30
N ASN A 73 16.47 -24.07 -20.10
CA ASN A 73 17.78 -24.19 -20.71
C ASN A 73 18.87 -23.58 -19.82
N GLN A 74 20.10 -24.06 -19.99
CA GLN A 74 21.25 -23.56 -19.24
C GLN A 74 21.51 -22.06 -19.48
N LEU A 75 21.23 -21.56 -20.69
CA LEU A 75 21.39 -20.16 -21.04
C LEU A 75 20.30 -19.26 -20.42
N ASP A 76 19.05 -19.75 -20.35
CA ASP A 76 17.91 -19.04 -19.75
C ASP A 76 18.20 -18.62 -18.31
N ARG A 77 19.04 -19.41 -17.61
CA ARG A 77 19.44 -19.13 -16.23
C ARG A 77 20.15 -17.79 -16.05
N TRP A 78 20.60 -17.17 -17.14
CA TRP A 78 21.29 -15.88 -17.15
C TRP A 78 20.44 -14.74 -17.72
N VAL A 79 19.24 -15.03 -18.21
CA VAL A 79 18.36 -14.03 -18.80
C VAL A 79 17.67 -13.22 -17.69
N VAL A 80 17.76 -11.91 -17.78
CA VAL A 80 17.01 -10.97 -16.94
C VAL A 80 15.57 -10.93 -17.45
N PRO A 81 14.54 -11.08 -16.58
CA PRO A 81 13.15 -11.07 -16.99
C PRO A 81 12.76 -9.83 -17.81
N TYR A 82 12.06 -10.05 -18.93
CA TYR A 82 11.72 -9.02 -19.92
C TYR A 82 10.30 -9.21 -20.48
N HIS A 83 9.72 -8.12 -20.96
CA HIS A 83 8.48 -8.13 -21.73
C HIS A 83 8.83 -8.06 -23.22
N ALA A 84 8.55 -9.12 -23.98
CA ALA A 84 9.03 -9.27 -25.36
C ALA A 84 8.61 -8.13 -26.31
N PRO A 85 7.32 -7.71 -26.37
CA PRO A 85 6.92 -6.58 -27.20
C PRO A 85 7.66 -5.28 -26.85
N THR A 86 7.82 -4.98 -25.55
CA THR A 86 8.55 -3.78 -25.11
C THR A 86 10.01 -3.87 -25.51
N LEU A 87 10.65 -5.05 -25.43
CA LEU A 87 12.05 -5.19 -25.82
C LEU A 87 12.26 -4.98 -27.33
N LEU A 88 11.37 -5.52 -28.17
CA LEU A 88 11.40 -5.35 -29.62
C LEU A 88 11.39 -3.88 -30.03
N ILE A 89 10.63 -3.06 -29.29
CA ILE A 89 10.41 -1.67 -29.65
C ILE A 89 11.40 -0.75 -28.96
N TRP A 90 11.69 -1.01 -27.68
CA TRP A 90 12.58 -0.17 -26.88
C TRP A 90 14.06 -0.42 -27.14
N LYS A 91 14.43 -1.65 -27.49
CA LYS A 91 15.82 -2.07 -27.78
C LYS A 91 16.81 -1.63 -26.68
N ALA A 92 16.40 -1.83 -25.41
CA ALA A 92 17.24 -1.55 -24.25
C ALA A 92 16.99 -2.54 -23.10
N HIS A 93 17.96 -2.63 -22.18
CA HIS A 93 17.92 -3.53 -21.02
C HIS A 93 16.74 -3.20 -20.09
N MET A 94 15.94 -4.20 -19.73
CA MET A 94 14.85 -4.07 -18.74
C MET A 94 14.97 -5.14 -17.66
N ASN A 95 14.21 -4.97 -16.59
CA ASN A 95 14.00 -6.02 -15.62
C ASN A 95 12.53 -5.97 -15.22
N ALA A 96 11.68 -6.51 -16.10
CA ALA A 96 10.24 -6.51 -15.93
C ALA A 96 9.85 -7.71 -15.08
N GLN A 97 9.20 -7.48 -13.94
CA GLN A 97 8.88 -8.54 -12.98
C GLN A 97 7.42 -8.48 -12.55
N TYR A 98 6.82 -9.66 -12.33
CA TYR A 98 5.61 -9.81 -11.53
C TYR A 98 5.92 -9.49 -10.07
N VAL A 99 4.99 -8.82 -9.40
CA VAL A 99 5.11 -8.42 -7.98
C VAL A 99 3.81 -8.67 -7.24
N THR A 100 3.90 -8.79 -5.92
CA THR A 100 2.73 -8.79 -5.02
C THR A 100 2.46 -7.39 -4.48
N ASP A 101 1.28 -7.16 -3.90
CA ASP A 101 0.94 -5.90 -3.23
C ASP A 101 1.93 -5.55 -2.12
N ARG A 102 2.44 -6.57 -1.40
CA ARG A 102 3.45 -6.41 -0.36
C ARG A 102 4.78 -5.91 -0.92
N ASP A 103 5.23 -6.47 -2.04
CA ASP A 103 6.47 -6.06 -2.72
C ASP A 103 6.34 -4.66 -3.31
N LEU A 104 5.18 -4.34 -3.89
CA LEU A 104 4.86 -3.01 -4.40
C LEU A 104 4.90 -1.98 -3.27
N ALA A 105 4.26 -2.26 -2.12
CA ALA A 105 4.30 -1.40 -0.95
C ALA A 105 5.74 -1.22 -0.41
N GLY A 106 6.52 -2.30 -0.33
CA GLY A 106 7.93 -2.24 0.06
C GLY A 106 8.77 -1.41 -0.91
N TYR A 107 8.52 -1.52 -2.21
CA TYR A 107 9.19 -0.74 -3.23
C TYR A 107 8.82 0.75 -3.14
N ILE A 108 7.54 1.08 -2.99
CA ILE A 108 7.10 2.46 -2.78
C ILE A 108 7.77 3.05 -1.53
N ASN A 109 7.75 2.32 -0.41
CA ASN A 109 8.41 2.72 0.84
C ASN A 109 9.91 2.96 0.65
N LYS A 110 10.60 2.13 -0.15
CA LYS A 110 12.02 2.35 -0.47
C LYS A 110 12.27 3.70 -1.15
N TYR A 111 11.37 4.16 -2.01
CA TYR A 111 11.52 5.44 -2.71
C TYR A 111 11.10 6.62 -1.85
N ILE A 112 10.07 6.45 -1.01
CA ILE A 112 9.67 7.44 0.00
C ILE A 112 10.80 7.63 1.04
N ALA A 113 11.41 6.53 1.50
CA ALA A 113 12.45 6.54 2.52
C ALA A 113 13.88 6.62 1.95
N LYS A 114 14.02 6.86 0.64
CA LYS A 114 15.33 6.93 -0.02
C LYS A 114 16.08 8.14 0.56
N PRO A 115 17.27 7.95 1.15
CA PRO A 115 18.01 9.07 1.71
C PRO A 115 18.38 10.05 0.59
N GLU A 116 18.23 11.36 0.86
CA GLU A 116 18.86 12.38 0.05
C GLU A 116 20.40 12.23 0.11
N LEU A 117 21.09 12.76 -0.91
CA LEU A 117 22.55 12.70 -0.98
C LEU A 117 23.17 13.46 0.21
N SER A 118 23.78 12.70 1.13
CA SER A 118 24.44 13.19 2.35
C SER A 118 25.66 14.09 2.12
N HIS A 119 26.06 14.35 0.87
CA HIS A 119 27.26 15.12 0.54
C HIS A 119 27.04 16.64 0.54
N LEU A 120 25.81 17.12 0.74
CA LEU A 120 25.50 18.54 0.81
C LEU A 120 25.79 19.17 2.19
N PHE A 121 25.96 18.37 3.25
CA PHE A 121 26.13 18.88 4.61
C PHE A 121 27.36 18.29 5.29
N ASN A 122 28.42 19.10 5.44
CA ASN A 122 29.59 18.78 6.26
C ASN A 122 29.27 18.95 7.75
N VAL A 123 28.61 17.98 8.37
CA VAL A 123 28.39 17.97 9.83
C VAL A 123 29.46 17.12 10.49
N GLN A 124 30.21 17.71 11.43
CA GLN A 124 31.27 17.01 12.16
C GLN A 124 30.70 15.90 13.06
N LYS A 125 31.37 14.75 13.10
CA LYS A 125 30.95 13.54 13.81
C LYS A 125 31.03 13.76 15.33
N GLY A 126 29.97 13.42 16.08
CA GLY A 126 29.97 13.40 17.55
C GLY A 126 29.15 14.47 18.27
N ASN A 127 28.36 15.28 17.55
CA ASN A 127 27.44 16.24 18.16
C ASN A 127 26.03 15.63 18.31
N LEU A 128 25.29 15.95 19.38
CA LEU A 128 23.84 15.69 19.51
C LEU A 128 23.05 16.13 18.26
N TYR A 129 23.47 17.21 17.60
CA TYR A 129 22.90 17.63 16.32
C TYR A 129 23.17 16.65 15.17
N TYR A 130 24.32 15.97 15.16
CA TYR A 130 24.62 14.90 14.19
C TYR A 130 23.69 13.71 14.43
N GLU A 131 23.52 13.27 15.67
CA GLU A 131 22.61 12.17 16.01
C GLU A 131 21.15 12.52 15.70
N TYR A 132 20.72 13.74 15.99
CA TYR A 132 19.36 14.22 15.71
C TYR A 132 19.07 14.32 14.20
N VAL A 133 19.98 14.89 13.40
CA VAL A 133 19.82 15.00 11.93
C VAL A 133 19.98 13.65 11.22
N TYR A 134 20.80 12.74 11.75
CA TYR A 134 20.94 11.40 11.18
C TYR A 134 19.76 10.48 11.55
N ALA A 135 19.19 10.63 12.76
CA ALA A 135 18.04 9.87 13.23
C ALA A 135 16.70 10.40 12.68
N ARG A 136 16.56 11.73 12.47
CA ARG A 136 15.49 12.35 11.69
C ARG A 136 16.04 12.75 10.33
N ARG A 137 15.90 11.86 9.34
CA ARG A 137 16.08 12.23 7.94
C ARG A 137 15.01 13.26 7.58
N LEU A 138 15.36 14.53 7.58
CA LEU A 138 14.53 15.62 7.09
C LEU A 138 14.88 15.84 5.62
N ASP A 139 13.88 15.81 4.75
CA ASP A 139 14.05 16.15 3.33
C ASP A 139 14.47 17.62 3.17
N SER A 140 15.15 17.98 2.07
CA SER A 140 15.58 19.36 1.79
C SER A 140 14.41 20.36 1.84
N ILE A 141 13.22 19.94 1.42
CA ILE A 141 11.99 20.72 1.53
C ILE A 141 11.56 20.84 3.00
N GLU A 142 11.54 19.73 3.74
CA GLU A 142 11.17 19.70 5.15
C GLU A 142 12.07 20.61 6.00
N LEU A 143 13.38 20.60 5.73
CA LEU A 143 14.37 21.47 6.38
C LEU A 143 14.10 22.95 6.09
N MET A 144 13.76 23.29 4.84
CA MET A 144 13.42 24.66 4.46
C MET A 144 12.18 25.17 5.20
N PHE A 145 11.13 24.34 5.29
CA PHE A 145 9.92 24.68 6.06
C PHE A 145 10.25 24.92 7.54
N LEU A 146 11.05 24.04 8.16
CA LEU A 146 11.44 24.19 9.56
C LEU A 146 12.28 25.45 9.82
N LEU A 147 13.25 25.77 8.96
CA LEU A 147 14.10 26.95 9.09
C LEU A 147 13.33 28.27 8.95
N LEU A 148 12.33 28.28 8.08
CA LEU A 148 11.45 29.44 7.87
C LEU A 148 10.35 29.55 8.95
N GLY A 149 10.27 28.60 9.87
CA GLY A 149 9.18 28.52 10.86
C GLY A 149 7.82 28.17 10.24
N GLU A 150 7.84 27.66 9.01
CA GLU A 150 6.66 27.31 8.25
C GLU A 150 6.21 25.88 8.60
N LYS A 151 4.89 25.65 8.57
CA LYS A 151 4.32 24.35 8.90
C LYS A 151 4.52 23.38 7.73
N ILE A 152 5.34 22.34 7.91
CA ILE A 152 5.67 21.32 6.88
C ILE A 152 4.42 20.68 6.27
N CYS A 153 3.44 20.35 7.11
CA CYS A 153 2.16 19.80 6.68
C CYS A 153 1.07 20.42 7.55
N ASN A 154 0.05 20.98 6.91
CA ASN A 154 -1.22 21.31 7.56
C ASN A 154 -2.28 20.36 7.01
N PHE A 155 -3.05 19.74 7.91
CA PHE A 155 -4.27 19.01 7.56
C PHE A 155 -5.47 19.80 8.14
N SER A 156 -6.59 20.01 7.41
CA SER A 156 -7.78 20.68 7.99
C SER A 156 -8.52 19.77 8.90
N VAL A 157 -8.42 18.50 8.60
CA VAL A 157 -9.12 17.47 9.29
C VAL A 157 -8.06 16.47 9.66
N GLN A 158 -7.92 16.27 10.96
CA GLN A 158 -7.14 15.15 11.48
C GLN A 158 -7.74 13.87 10.88
N VAL A 159 -6.89 12.98 10.39
CA VAL A 159 -7.32 11.67 9.87
C VAL A 159 -6.90 10.61 10.88
N LEU A 160 -7.83 9.73 11.23
CA LEU A 160 -7.60 8.64 12.16
C LEU A 160 -7.91 7.31 11.46
N TYR A 161 -6.91 6.43 11.33
CA TYR A 161 -7.13 5.08 10.79
C TYR A 161 -7.59 4.14 11.89
N LEU A 162 -8.82 3.62 11.78
CA LEU A 162 -9.40 2.67 12.72
C LEU A 162 -8.99 1.24 12.39
N THR A 163 -8.67 0.46 13.43
CA THR A 163 -8.43 -0.97 13.33
C THR A 163 -9.75 -1.72 13.21
N THR A 164 -9.77 -2.79 12.43
CA THR A 164 -10.94 -3.65 12.22
C THR A 164 -10.51 -5.11 12.15
N ASP A 165 -9.44 -5.45 12.87
CA ASP A 165 -8.92 -6.80 12.94
C ASP A 165 -9.62 -7.53 14.08
N PRO A 166 -10.13 -8.76 13.86
CA PRO A 166 -10.72 -9.56 14.92
C PRO A 166 -9.69 -9.91 16.00
N PRO A 167 -10.13 -10.29 17.22
CA PRO A 167 -9.25 -10.64 18.31
C PRO A 167 -8.21 -11.72 17.97
N SER A 168 -8.52 -12.62 17.04
CA SER A 168 -7.63 -13.70 16.60
C SER A 168 -6.41 -13.22 15.79
N THR A 169 -6.48 -12.04 15.16
CA THR A 169 -5.40 -11.51 14.30
C THR A 169 -4.89 -10.14 14.76
N CYS A 170 -5.55 -9.52 15.74
CA CYS A 170 -5.18 -8.19 16.23
C CYS A 170 -3.84 -8.23 16.99
N SER A 171 -2.90 -7.37 16.59
CA SER A 171 -1.66 -7.14 17.35
C SER A 171 -1.90 -6.13 18.47
N LYS A 172 -1.72 -6.52 19.73
CA LYS A 172 -1.85 -5.62 20.89
C LYS A 172 -0.49 -5.16 21.41
N ALA A 173 -0.43 -3.90 21.82
CA ALA A 173 0.76 -3.34 22.47
C ALA A 173 0.80 -3.75 23.94
N ILE A 174 1.94 -4.27 24.39
CA ILE A 174 2.16 -4.62 25.80
C ILE A 174 2.43 -3.34 26.61
N MET A 175 1.89 -3.26 27.81
CA MET A 175 2.18 -2.18 28.76
C MET A 175 3.64 -2.22 29.24
N SER A 176 4.15 -1.09 29.75
CA SER A 176 5.45 -1.10 30.44
C SER A 176 5.37 -2.00 31.66
N ILE A 177 6.46 -2.71 31.98
CA ILE A 177 6.56 -3.55 33.20
C ILE A 177 6.17 -2.77 34.46
N SER A 178 6.46 -1.47 34.50
CA SER A 178 6.09 -0.59 35.62
C SER A 178 4.59 -0.33 35.77
N LEU A 179 3.79 -0.61 34.74
CA LEU A 179 2.34 -0.41 34.69
C LEU A 179 1.59 -1.75 34.73
N ILE A 180 2.29 -2.89 34.61
CA ILE A 180 1.70 -4.21 34.73
C ILE A 180 1.66 -4.55 36.21
N ASP A 181 0.45 -4.59 36.77
CA ASP A 181 0.26 -5.08 38.13
C ASP A 181 0.59 -6.59 38.18
N LEU A 182 1.21 -7.04 39.28
CA LEU A 182 1.61 -8.45 39.47
C LEU A 182 0.44 -9.44 39.40
N ASN A 183 -0.80 -8.95 39.50
CA ASN A 183 -2.04 -9.74 39.45
C ASN A 183 -2.90 -9.42 38.20
N ASP A 184 -2.38 -8.67 37.24
CA ASP A 184 -3.12 -8.36 36.01
C ASP A 184 -3.00 -9.51 35.02
N ASN A 185 -4.15 -10.11 34.68
CA ASN A 185 -4.23 -11.19 33.70
C ASN A 185 -4.21 -10.65 32.24
N ASP A 186 -4.26 -9.33 32.04
CA ASP A 186 -4.26 -8.70 30.72
C ASP A 186 -3.20 -7.58 30.62
N PRO A 187 -1.95 -7.91 30.27
CA PRO A 187 -0.84 -6.94 30.21
C PRO A 187 -0.88 -6.04 28.97
N TYR A 188 -1.99 -6.01 28.22
CA TYR A 188 -2.10 -5.32 26.94
C TYR A 188 -2.89 -4.01 27.05
N TRP A 189 -2.47 -3.01 26.28
CA TRP A 189 -3.27 -1.81 26.08
C TRP A 189 -4.57 -2.14 25.36
N LYS A 190 -5.69 -1.71 25.94
CA LYS A 190 -7.00 -1.81 25.30
C LYS A 190 -7.02 -1.10 23.96
N ASP A 191 -7.40 -1.85 22.93
CA ASP A 191 -7.48 -1.34 21.57
C ASP A 191 -8.72 -0.44 21.37
N ARG A 192 -8.94 0.02 20.15
CA ARG A 192 -10.07 0.91 19.84
C ARG A 192 -11.40 0.19 19.78
N ILE A 193 -11.40 -1.08 19.42
CA ILE A 193 -12.62 -1.89 19.36
C ILE A 193 -13.10 -2.15 20.80
N GLU A 194 -12.18 -2.54 21.68
CA GLU A 194 -12.44 -2.72 23.11
C GLU A 194 -12.96 -1.44 23.77
N LYS A 195 -12.34 -0.29 23.46
CA LYS A 195 -12.81 1.02 23.94
C LYS A 195 -14.18 1.40 23.39
N TYR A 196 -14.47 1.07 22.14
CA TYR A 196 -15.79 1.31 21.55
C TYR A 196 -16.87 0.41 22.16
N PHE A 197 -16.58 -0.86 22.40
CA PHE A 197 -17.47 -1.76 23.12
C PHE A 197 -17.76 -1.28 24.54
N ALA A 198 -16.74 -0.77 25.21
CA ALA A 198 -16.87 -0.16 26.52
C ALA A 198 -17.40 1.29 26.50
N ARG A 199 -17.86 1.85 25.37
CA ARG A 199 -18.37 3.22 25.29
C ARG A 199 -19.44 3.49 26.36
N PRO A 200 -19.64 4.75 26.80
CA PRO A 200 -20.57 5.05 27.88
C PRO A 200 -21.98 4.55 27.58
N ASN A 201 -22.64 3.89 28.53
CA ASN A 201 -23.96 3.31 28.31
C ASN A 201 -25.06 4.39 28.48
N ASN A 202 -25.35 5.11 27.39
CA ASN A 202 -26.47 6.04 27.31
C ASN A 202 -27.00 6.11 25.87
N GLU A 203 -28.19 6.70 25.70
CA GLU A 203 -28.90 6.75 24.42
C GLU A 203 -28.07 7.36 23.28
N ILE A 204 -27.17 8.31 23.58
CA ILE A 204 -26.31 8.96 22.58
C ILE A 204 -25.30 7.95 22.02
N PHE A 205 -24.61 7.22 22.88
CA PHE A 205 -23.55 6.29 22.47
C PHE A 205 -24.11 4.93 22.04
N ASN A 206 -25.26 4.51 22.56
CA ASN A 206 -25.91 3.26 22.16
C ASN A 206 -26.39 3.33 20.70
N ASN A 207 -26.68 4.53 20.20
CA ASN A 207 -27.07 4.78 18.80
C ASN A 207 -25.90 5.23 17.91
N MET A 208 -24.65 4.98 18.30
CA MET A 208 -23.46 5.47 17.60
C MET A 208 -22.63 4.34 17.04
N THR A 209 -22.32 4.40 15.75
CA THR A 209 -21.45 3.42 15.09
C THR A 209 -19.99 3.55 15.53
N TYR A 210 -19.20 2.49 15.31
CA TYR A 210 -17.76 2.47 15.60
C TYR A 210 -17.03 3.67 14.97
N ARG A 211 -17.37 3.98 13.71
CA ARG A 211 -16.78 5.11 12.98
C ARG A 211 -17.15 6.45 13.62
N GLU A 212 -18.45 6.70 13.81
CA GLU A 212 -18.93 7.97 14.33
C GLU A 212 -18.40 8.28 15.74
N TYR A 213 -18.23 7.25 16.57
CA TYR A 213 -17.69 7.39 17.90
C TYR A 213 -16.32 8.06 17.89
N TYR A 214 -15.42 7.58 17.03
CA TYR A 214 -14.07 8.15 16.90
C TYR A 214 -14.02 9.45 16.09
N GLU A 215 -14.95 9.65 15.15
CA GLU A 215 -15.07 10.92 14.42
C GLU A 215 -15.53 12.06 15.34
N LYS A 216 -16.43 11.79 16.29
CA LYS A 216 -17.10 12.79 17.12
C LYS A 216 -16.46 12.96 18.50
N TYR A 217 -15.72 12.00 19.04
CA TYR A 217 -15.22 12.04 20.42
C TYR A 217 -13.70 11.80 20.54
N ASN A 218 -13.11 12.39 21.57
CA ASN A 218 -11.77 12.07 22.08
C ASN A 218 -11.91 11.17 23.31
N ILE A 219 -10.95 10.25 23.49
CA ILE A 219 -10.87 9.33 24.61
C ILE A 219 -9.54 9.55 25.31
N TYR A 220 -9.56 9.80 26.61
CA TYR A 220 -8.37 10.07 27.43
C TYR A 220 -8.33 9.16 28.65
N GLY A 221 -7.21 8.47 28.88
CA GLY A 221 -7.01 7.67 30.10
C GLY A 221 -6.79 8.54 31.36
N THR A 222 -6.22 9.73 31.19
CA THR A 222 -6.05 10.73 32.26
C THR A 222 -6.47 12.10 31.74
N PHE A 223 -7.17 12.88 32.58
CA PHE A 223 -7.65 14.21 32.21
C PHE A 223 -7.30 15.21 33.31
N ASN A 224 -6.24 16.00 33.07
CA ASN A 224 -5.73 17.01 34.03
C ASN A 224 -6.26 18.43 33.75
N GLY A 225 -7.30 18.58 32.93
CA GLY A 225 -7.83 19.87 32.49
C GLY A 225 -9.23 20.18 33.03
N SER A 226 -9.68 21.41 32.84
CA SER A 226 -11.09 21.77 32.95
C SER A 226 -11.70 21.86 31.55
N SER A 227 -12.72 21.04 31.28
CA SER A 227 -13.48 21.10 30.03
C SER A 227 -14.79 21.85 30.27
N ARG A 228 -15.10 22.82 29.41
CA ARG A 228 -16.44 23.44 29.34
C ARG A 228 -17.48 22.52 28.67
N ARG A 229 -17.03 21.43 28.04
CA ARG A 229 -17.88 20.43 27.35
C ARG A 229 -18.18 19.27 28.30
N ASN A 230 -19.34 18.64 28.10
CA ASN A 230 -19.72 17.42 28.81
C ASN A 230 -18.62 16.36 28.73
N ILE A 231 -18.26 15.85 29.89
CA ILE A 231 -17.30 14.76 30.06
C ILE A 231 -18.12 13.52 30.39
N TYR A 232 -17.99 12.48 29.57
CA TYR A 232 -18.56 11.17 29.83
C TYR A 232 -17.43 10.23 30.28
N THR A 233 -17.79 9.13 30.93
CA THR A 233 -16.85 8.08 31.33
C THR A 233 -17.26 6.77 30.69
N ASP A 234 -16.32 6.10 30.03
CA ASP A 234 -16.55 4.79 29.44
C ASP A 234 -16.43 3.68 30.51
N GLY A 235 -16.78 2.44 30.16
CA GLY A 235 -16.71 1.28 31.05
C GLY A 235 -15.28 0.87 31.43
N LEU A 236 -14.25 1.48 30.84
CA LEU A 236 -12.83 1.28 31.17
C LEU A 236 -12.29 2.44 32.02
N GLY A 237 -13.12 3.40 32.41
CA GLY A 237 -12.72 4.56 33.21
C GLY A 237 -12.08 5.70 32.40
N ASN A 238 -12.06 5.64 31.06
CA ASN A 238 -11.55 6.73 30.24
C ASN A 238 -12.55 7.87 30.13
N TYR A 239 -12.04 9.09 30.01
CA TYR A 239 -12.82 10.28 29.76
C TYR A 239 -13.13 10.44 28.28
N VAL A 240 -14.41 10.51 27.94
CA VAL A 240 -14.94 10.64 26.58
C VAL A 240 -15.51 12.05 26.40
N ILE A 241 -14.91 12.83 25.51
CA ILE A 241 -15.23 14.26 25.34
C ILE A 241 -15.52 14.55 23.86
N LYS A 242 -16.65 15.18 23.58
CA LYS A 242 -17.05 15.55 22.21
C LYS A 242 -16.05 16.53 21.58
N ARG A 243 -15.60 16.26 20.37
CA ARG A 243 -14.69 17.12 19.59
C ARG A 243 -15.41 18.41 19.17
N ILE A 244 -14.62 19.46 18.98
CA ILE A 244 -15.13 20.73 18.42
C ILE A 244 -15.33 20.57 16.91
N ILE A 245 -14.32 20.03 16.23
CA ILE A 245 -14.35 19.71 14.81
C ILE A 245 -14.25 18.18 14.70
N PRO A 246 -15.23 17.51 14.08
CA PRO A 246 -15.14 16.09 13.80
C PRO A 246 -13.92 15.78 12.95
N ILE A 247 -13.34 14.61 13.16
CA ILE A 247 -12.20 14.14 12.39
C ILE A 247 -12.65 13.14 11.34
N LEU A 248 -11.79 12.83 10.36
CA LEU A 248 -12.08 11.80 9.39
C LEU A 248 -11.58 10.45 9.91
N ALA A 249 -12.48 9.54 10.24
CA ALA A 249 -12.10 8.16 10.52
C ALA A 249 -11.99 7.40 9.19
N ARG A 250 -10.82 6.84 8.90
CA ARG A 250 -10.58 5.96 7.75
C ARG A 250 -10.45 4.52 8.22
N ILE A 251 -10.86 3.60 7.37
CA ILE A 251 -10.80 2.15 7.60
C ILE A 251 -10.16 1.53 6.36
N CYS A 252 -9.40 0.44 6.55
CA CYS A 252 -8.85 -0.31 5.44
C CYS A 252 -9.99 -0.91 4.60
N HIS A 253 -9.95 -0.75 3.28
CA HIS A 253 -10.92 -1.40 2.41
C HIS A 253 -10.60 -2.90 2.32
N LEU A 254 -11.56 -3.75 2.65
CA LEU A 254 -11.47 -5.19 2.48
C LEU A 254 -12.50 -5.63 1.43
N SER A 255 -12.11 -6.57 0.57
CA SER A 255 -13.00 -7.28 -0.35
C SER A 255 -13.46 -8.60 0.27
N ILE A 256 -14.49 -9.23 -0.33
CA ILE A 256 -15.04 -10.51 0.15
C ILE A 256 -14.00 -11.66 0.17
N GLU A 257 -12.93 -11.53 -0.62
CA GLU A 257 -11.83 -12.50 -0.73
C GLU A 257 -11.01 -12.62 0.57
N TYR A 258 -11.01 -11.57 1.40
CA TYR A 258 -10.36 -11.58 2.71
C TYR A 258 -11.12 -12.42 3.76
N GLY A 259 -12.22 -13.06 3.38
CA GLY A 259 -12.95 -14.02 4.20
C GLY A 259 -13.45 -13.41 5.51
N GLU A 260 -13.17 -14.07 6.64
CA GLU A 260 -13.66 -13.66 7.96
C GLU A 260 -13.27 -12.22 8.33
N LEU A 261 -12.12 -11.71 7.87
CA LEU A 261 -11.70 -10.32 8.12
C LEU A 261 -12.69 -9.31 7.53
N TYR A 262 -13.15 -9.58 6.30
CA TYR A 262 -14.14 -8.75 5.64
C TYR A 262 -15.47 -8.76 6.40
N PHE A 263 -15.99 -9.95 6.74
CA PHE A 263 -17.28 -10.07 7.41
C PHE A 263 -17.26 -9.47 8.83
N TYR A 264 -16.17 -9.68 9.57
CA TYR A 264 -15.94 -9.02 10.86
C TYR A 264 -16.00 -7.50 10.73
N GLN A 265 -15.25 -6.93 9.78
CA GLN A 265 -15.24 -5.49 9.53
C GLN A 265 -16.65 -4.99 9.17
N GLN A 266 -17.37 -5.66 8.28
CA GLN A 266 -18.70 -5.21 7.86
C GLN A 266 -19.73 -5.25 9.00
N LEU A 267 -19.67 -6.27 9.87
CA LEU A 267 -20.51 -6.34 11.07
C LEU A 267 -20.15 -5.22 12.04
N LEU A 268 -18.87 -4.98 12.31
CA LEU A 268 -18.40 -3.96 13.26
C LEU A 268 -18.84 -2.55 12.85
N LEU A 269 -18.87 -2.29 11.54
CA LEU A 269 -19.29 -0.99 10.99
C LEU A 269 -20.81 -0.84 10.92
N SER A 270 -21.57 -1.94 10.97
CA SER A 270 -23.02 -1.93 10.78
C SER A 270 -23.83 -2.16 12.06
N LEU A 271 -23.26 -2.86 13.05
CA LEU A 271 -23.94 -3.24 14.28
C LEU A 271 -23.54 -2.33 15.45
N LEU A 272 -24.53 -1.99 16.28
CA LEU A 272 -24.37 -1.17 17.49
C LEU A 272 -24.12 -2.06 18.72
N CYS A 273 -23.12 -2.94 18.64
CA CYS A 273 -22.80 -3.93 19.68
C CYS A 273 -21.87 -3.38 20.77
N HIS A 274 -21.90 -3.99 21.95
CA HIS A 274 -21.06 -3.66 23.12
C HIS A 274 -20.08 -4.78 23.50
N SER A 275 -20.01 -5.85 22.72
CA SER A 275 -19.08 -6.96 22.95
C SER A 275 -18.80 -7.75 21.67
N GLU A 276 -17.71 -8.52 21.69
CA GLU A 276 -17.41 -9.49 20.62
C GLU A 276 -18.48 -10.57 20.50
N ASP A 277 -19.05 -11.02 21.62
CA ASP A 277 -20.10 -12.03 21.63
C ASP A 277 -21.39 -11.52 20.97
N GLU A 278 -21.75 -10.25 21.18
CA GLU A 278 -22.85 -9.61 20.46
C GLU A 278 -22.55 -9.41 18.97
N LEU A 279 -21.29 -9.07 18.63
CA LEU A 279 -20.86 -8.89 17.25
C LEU A 279 -20.91 -10.21 16.47
N LYS A 280 -20.49 -11.32 17.09
CA LYS A 280 -20.55 -12.65 16.49
C LYS A 280 -21.96 -13.25 16.53
N GLY A 281 -22.72 -12.95 17.57
CA GLY A 281 -24.05 -13.51 17.81
C GLY A 281 -24.01 -15.03 18.03
N ASN A 282 -25.17 -15.68 17.85
CA ASN A 282 -25.30 -17.14 17.98
C ASN A 282 -24.85 -17.89 16.71
N TYR A 283 -23.77 -17.44 16.08
CA TYR A 283 -23.26 -17.99 14.83
C TYR A 283 -21.82 -18.50 15.00
N ASN A 284 -21.45 -19.50 14.20
CA ASN A 284 -20.10 -20.09 14.26
C ASN A 284 -19.04 -19.16 13.66
N THR A 285 -19.40 -18.43 12.60
CA THR A 285 -18.52 -17.51 11.86
C THR A 285 -19.15 -16.13 11.72
N TYR A 286 -18.31 -15.10 11.50
CA TYR A 286 -18.79 -13.75 11.21
C TYR A 286 -19.50 -13.71 9.85
N LYS A 287 -19.06 -14.56 8.91
CA LYS A 287 -19.74 -14.74 7.62
C LYS A 287 -21.19 -15.17 7.79
N ASP A 288 -21.45 -16.18 8.60
CA ASP A 288 -22.81 -16.70 8.81
C ASP A 288 -23.72 -15.62 9.41
N HIS A 289 -23.22 -14.88 10.40
CA HIS A 289 -23.96 -13.77 11.00
C HIS A 289 -24.23 -12.67 9.98
N PHE A 290 -23.22 -12.30 9.18
CA PHE A 290 -23.38 -11.27 8.15
C PHE A 290 -24.40 -11.66 7.08
N ILE A 291 -24.35 -12.90 6.59
CA ILE A 291 -25.33 -13.41 5.60
C ILE A 291 -26.74 -13.40 6.18
N ALA A 292 -26.91 -13.84 7.42
CA ALA A 292 -28.21 -13.86 8.08
C ALA A 292 -28.78 -12.44 8.30
N ARG A 293 -27.91 -11.48 8.60
CA ARG A 293 -28.32 -10.10 8.92
C ARG A 293 -28.48 -9.20 7.68
N PHE A 294 -27.65 -9.40 6.66
CA PHE A 294 -27.55 -8.54 5.48
C PHE A 294 -27.45 -9.36 4.18
N PRO A 295 -28.47 -10.18 3.84
CA PRO A 295 -28.41 -11.06 2.67
C PRO A 295 -28.27 -10.31 1.34
N GLU A 296 -28.90 -9.14 1.21
CA GLU A 296 -28.81 -8.31 0.01
C GLU A 296 -27.39 -7.75 -0.19
N ARG A 297 -26.76 -7.23 0.87
CA ARG A 297 -25.37 -6.73 0.80
C ARG A 297 -24.37 -7.83 0.47
N PHE A 298 -24.63 -9.06 0.91
CA PHE A 298 -23.82 -10.21 0.54
C PHE A 298 -23.92 -10.53 -0.95
N ALA A 299 -25.14 -10.48 -1.52
CA ALA A 299 -25.34 -10.67 -2.96
C ALA A 299 -24.63 -9.57 -3.77
N GLU A 300 -24.75 -8.30 -3.36
CA GLU A 300 -24.04 -7.18 -3.99
C GLU A 300 -22.52 -7.35 -3.93
N ALA A 301 -21.98 -7.78 -2.78
CA ALA A 301 -20.54 -8.01 -2.62
C ALA A 301 -20.03 -9.14 -3.52
N LEU A 302 -20.86 -10.17 -3.79
CA LEU A 302 -20.54 -11.23 -4.75
C LEU A 302 -20.61 -10.76 -6.20
N GLU A 303 -21.52 -9.84 -6.53
CA GLU A 303 -21.60 -9.27 -7.88
C GLU A 303 -20.47 -8.30 -8.19
N GLN A 304 -20.00 -7.56 -7.18
CA GLN A 304 -18.87 -6.62 -7.28
C GLN A 304 -17.51 -7.31 -7.14
N SER A 305 -17.48 -8.54 -6.62
CA SER A 305 -16.27 -9.38 -6.70
C SER A 305 -16.01 -9.67 -8.19
N PRO A 306 -14.77 -9.46 -8.69
CA PRO A 306 -14.45 -9.75 -10.08
C PRO A 306 -14.85 -11.20 -10.40
N ARG A 307 -15.85 -11.38 -11.27
CA ARG A 307 -16.41 -12.71 -11.61
C ARG A 307 -15.39 -13.66 -12.21
N ASP A 308 -14.25 -13.14 -12.64
CA ASP A 308 -13.06 -13.88 -13.00
C ASP A 308 -11.92 -13.38 -12.12
N GLY A 309 -11.15 -14.29 -11.52
CA GLY A 309 -9.88 -13.99 -10.84
C GLY A 309 -8.79 -13.39 -11.74
N GLN A 310 -9.15 -12.61 -12.77
CA GLN A 310 -8.26 -11.72 -13.50
C GLN A 310 -8.01 -10.45 -12.67
N HIS A 311 -7.23 -10.61 -11.60
CA HIS A 311 -6.31 -9.54 -11.27
C HIS A 311 -5.35 -9.38 -12.46
N TYR A 312 -5.43 -8.24 -13.16
CA TYR A 312 -4.35 -7.85 -14.06
C TYR A 312 -3.11 -7.64 -13.17
N PRO A 313 -2.03 -8.43 -13.31
CA PRO A 313 -0.85 -8.29 -12.47
C PRO A 313 -0.29 -6.88 -12.57
N TYR A 314 0.13 -6.35 -11.42
CA TYR A 314 0.86 -5.11 -11.36
C TYR A 314 2.26 -5.31 -11.97
N PHE A 315 2.66 -4.36 -12.82
CA PHE A 315 3.99 -4.32 -13.41
C PHE A 315 4.78 -3.15 -12.84
N ILE A 316 6.00 -3.42 -12.36
CA ILE A 316 6.94 -2.37 -11.98
C ILE A 316 8.07 -2.34 -13.00
N ILE A 317 8.22 -1.20 -13.68
CA ILE A 317 9.35 -0.93 -14.57
C ILE A 317 10.36 -0.07 -13.82
N THR A 318 11.48 -0.67 -13.44
CA THR A 318 12.54 0.00 -12.66
C THR A 318 13.85 0.10 -13.45
N GLY A 319 14.66 1.11 -13.13
CA GLY A 319 15.96 1.35 -13.74
C GLY A 319 16.62 2.61 -13.20
N THR A 320 17.95 2.70 -13.33
CA THR A 320 18.73 3.89 -12.96
C THR A 320 18.30 5.12 -13.79
N ALA A 321 18.66 6.32 -13.33
CA ALA A 321 18.43 7.55 -14.10
C ALA A 321 19.07 7.43 -15.50
N GLY A 322 18.42 7.98 -16.52
CA GLY A 322 18.91 7.94 -17.91
C GLY A 322 18.62 6.65 -18.68
N ASN A 323 18.02 5.62 -18.06
CA ASN A 323 17.78 4.35 -18.76
C ASN A 323 16.57 4.36 -19.71
N GLY A 324 15.97 5.50 -20.06
CA GLY A 324 14.86 5.54 -21.03
C GLY A 324 13.45 5.19 -20.52
N LYS A 325 13.19 5.26 -19.20
CA LYS A 325 11.85 4.99 -18.63
C LYS A 325 10.73 5.84 -19.25
N THR A 326 11.01 7.12 -19.52
CA THR A 326 10.06 8.03 -20.18
C THR A 326 9.69 7.56 -21.59
N PHE A 327 10.64 6.95 -22.31
CA PHE A 327 10.36 6.39 -23.64
C PHE A 327 9.37 5.23 -23.56
N ILE A 328 9.54 4.32 -22.60
CA ILE A 328 8.57 3.23 -22.39
C ILE A 328 7.19 3.77 -22.08
N ILE A 329 7.11 4.80 -21.22
CA ILE A 329 5.83 5.42 -20.85
C ILE A 329 5.13 5.97 -22.11
N ASN A 330 5.86 6.71 -22.95
CA ASN A 330 5.34 7.22 -24.22
C ASN A 330 4.95 6.11 -25.20
N PHE A 331 5.70 5.00 -25.21
CA PHE A 331 5.38 3.86 -26.03
C PHE A 331 4.08 3.16 -25.58
N ILE A 332 3.93 2.90 -24.28
CA ILE A 332 2.71 2.31 -23.71
C ILE A 332 1.50 3.20 -24.02
N ILE A 333 1.65 4.52 -23.86
CA ILE A 333 0.63 5.51 -24.22
C ILE A 333 0.22 5.35 -25.69
N ASN A 334 1.19 5.31 -26.61
CA ASN A 334 0.91 5.17 -28.04
C ASN A 334 0.20 3.85 -28.38
N GLU A 335 0.55 2.74 -27.73
CA GLU A 335 -0.12 1.45 -27.93
C GLU A 335 -1.57 1.47 -27.43
N LEU A 336 -1.79 1.99 -26.20
CA LEU A 336 -3.13 2.10 -25.61
C LEU A 336 -4.03 3.02 -26.46
N SER A 337 -3.49 4.15 -26.94
CA SER A 337 -4.22 5.07 -27.80
C SER A 337 -4.49 4.52 -29.20
N ASN A 338 -3.51 3.89 -29.86
CA ASN A 338 -3.64 3.59 -31.30
C ASN A 338 -4.06 2.15 -31.63
N ASN A 339 -3.63 1.15 -30.83
CA ASN A 339 -3.75 -0.26 -31.21
C ASN A 339 -4.82 -1.04 -30.41
N TYR A 340 -5.15 -0.59 -29.18
CA TYR A 340 -6.10 -1.27 -28.30
C TYR A 340 -7.41 -0.50 -28.11
N ASN A 341 -8.07 -0.13 -29.22
CA ASN A 341 -9.43 0.43 -29.21
C ASN A 341 -9.60 1.71 -28.34
N HIS A 342 -8.57 2.55 -28.21
CA HIS A 342 -8.62 3.76 -27.36
C HIS A 342 -9.05 3.40 -25.92
N GLN A 343 -8.40 2.42 -25.29
CA GLN A 343 -8.63 2.17 -23.87
C GLN A 343 -8.36 3.43 -23.07
N GLU A 344 -9.28 3.77 -22.16
CA GLU A 344 -9.09 4.88 -21.24
C GLU A 344 -8.00 4.52 -20.23
N TYR A 345 -7.07 5.44 -19.98
CA TYR A 345 -6.00 5.25 -19.02
C TYR A 345 -5.70 6.54 -18.25
N LEU A 346 -5.26 6.39 -17.00
CA LEU A 346 -4.85 7.51 -16.15
C LEU A 346 -3.32 7.60 -16.11
N LEU A 347 -2.77 8.62 -16.76
CA LEU A 347 -1.34 8.90 -16.73
C LEU A 347 -1.01 9.97 -15.67
N MET A 348 -0.36 9.54 -14.59
CA MET A 348 -0.12 10.38 -13.41
C MET A 348 1.34 10.39 -12.97
N ALA A 349 1.77 11.52 -12.39
CA ALA A 349 3.06 11.64 -11.71
C ALA A 349 2.95 12.46 -10.40
N PRO A 350 3.86 12.26 -9.43
CA PRO A 350 3.80 12.95 -8.14
C PRO A 350 4.15 14.45 -8.22
N THR A 351 4.97 14.87 -9.18
CA THR A 351 5.41 16.27 -9.35
C THR A 351 4.99 16.84 -10.70
N GLY A 352 4.80 18.17 -10.76
CA GLY A 352 4.41 18.87 -11.99
C GLY A 352 5.41 18.69 -13.13
N VAL A 353 6.71 18.77 -12.84
CA VAL A 353 7.77 18.56 -13.84
C VAL A 353 7.74 17.13 -14.39
N ALA A 354 7.55 16.12 -13.54
CA ALA A 354 7.45 14.73 -13.99
C ALA A 354 6.19 14.50 -14.84
N ALA A 355 5.05 15.05 -14.42
CA ALA A 355 3.79 14.95 -15.16
C ALA A 355 3.92 15.59 -16.55
N GLN A 356 4.46 16.80 -16.62
CA GLN A 356 4.68 17.52 -17.86
C GLN A 356 5.62 16.78 -18.81
N ASN A 357 6.70 16.18 -18.29
CA ASN A 357 7.65 15.41 -19.09
C ASN A 357 7.04 14.15 -19.74
N MET A 358 5.94 13.63 -19.19
CA MET A 358 5.23 12.47 -19.72
C MET A 358 3.94 12.87 -20.46
N GLY A 359 3.63 14.17 -20.57
CA GLY A 359 2.36 14.64 -21.15
C GLY A 359 1.13 14.27 -20.31
N GLY A 360 1.32 13.92 -19.03
CA GLY A 360 0.27 13.55 -18.10
C GLY A 360 -0.06 14.64 -17.10
N TYR A 361 -0.79 14.26 -16.06
CA TYR A 361 -1.22 15.16 -15.01
C TYR A 361 -0.54 14.81 -13.68
N THR A 362 -0.50 15.77 -12.77
CA THR A 362 -0.14 15.42 -11.39
C THR A 362 -1.24 14.56 -10.80
N ILE A 363 -0.89 13.67 -9.88
CA ILE A 363 -1.87 12.87 -9.12
C ILE A 363 -2.95 13.78 -8.52
N HIS A 364 -2.52 14.93 -7.98
CA HIS A 364 -3.41 15.93 -7.39
C HIS A 364 -4.38 16.56 -8.41
N SER A 365 -3.88 16.95 -9.58
CA SER A 365 -4.71 17.60 -10.60
C SER A 365 -5.69 16.61 -11.24
N LEU A 366 -5.22 15.41 -11.61
CA LEU A 366 -6.05 14.44 -12.34
C LEU A 366 -7.19 13.93 -11.48
N LEU A 367 -6.89 13.57 -10.23
CA LEU A 367 -7.88 13.11 -9.27
C LEU A 367 -8.65 14.27 -8.62
N ARG A 368 -8.52 15.50 -9.14
CA ARG A 368 -9.19 16.71 -8.65
C ARG A 368 -9.11 16.86 -7.13
N ILE A 369 -7.90 16.63 -6.62
CA ILE A 369 -7.57 16.73 -5.21
C ILE A 369 -7.36 18.20 -4.89
N HIS A 370 -8.40 18.85 -4.40
CA HIS A 370 -8.36 20.27 -4.07
C HIS A 370 -8.16 20.49 -2.57
N SER A 371 -7.58 21.64 -2.23
CA SER A 371 -7.57 22.13 -0.87
C SER A 371 -8.96 22.64 -0.51
N TYR A 372 -9.65 21.96 0.41
CA TYR A 372 -10.89 22.46 1.03
C TYR A 372 -10.62 22.78 2.49
N GLY A 373 -10.52 24.08 2.79
CA GLY A 373 -9.84 24.54 4.01
C GLY A 373 -8.38 24.08 4.00
N SER A 374 -7.92 23.53 5.11
CA SER A 374 -6.59 22.92 5.31
C SER A 374 -6.43 21.43 4.89
N SER A 375 -7.39 20.74 4.25
CA SER A 375 -7.26 19.31 3.84
C SER A 375 -7.49 19.14 2.37
N TYR A 376 -7.10 17.97 1.88
CA TYR A 376 -7.21 17.57 0.50
C TYR A 376 -8.36 16.60 0.34
N GLN A 377 -9.34 16.96 -0.48
CA GLN A 377 -10.45 16.08 -0.85
C GLN A 377 -10.46 15.94 -2.37
N THR A 378 -10.65 14.71 -2.83
CA THR A 378 -10.90 14.46 -4.26
C THR A 378 -12.37 14.72 -4.56
N LEU A 379 -12.63 15.47 -5.63
CA LEU A 379 -13.98 15.65 -6.15
C LEU A 379 -14.59 14.34 -6.69
N ALA A 380 -13.79 13.28 -6.87
CA ALA A 380 -14.25 11.98 -7.35
C ALA A 380 -15.38 11.40 -6.49
N PHE A 381 -15.44 11.67 -5.18
CA PHE A 381 -16.50 11.09 -4.34
C PHE A 381 -17.79 11.93 -4.30
N SER A 382 -17.73 13.19 -4.74
CA SER A 382 -18.86 14.12 -4.75
C SER A 382 -19.47 14.33 -6.13
N ASP A 383 -18.73 13.99 -7.19
CA ASP A 383 -19.16 14.09 -8.58
C ASP A 383 -19.38 12.65 -9.12
N PRO A 384 -20.64 12.18 -9.19
CA PRO A 384 -20.94 10.81 -9.62
C PRO A 384 -20.50 10.52 -11.05
N GLN A 385 -20.48 11.53 -11.93
CA GLN A 385 -20.01 11.36 -13.31
C GLN A 385 -18.49 11.18 -13.35
N PHE A 386 -17.75 12.02 -12.61
CA PHE A 386 -16.31 11.87 -12.51
C PHE A 386 -15.90 10.57 -11.78
N TYR A 387 -16.69 10.12 -10.79
CA TYR A 387 -16.49 8.82 -10.14
C TYR A 387 -16.67 7.65 -11.12
N GLN A 388 -17.72 7.70 -11.96
CA GLN A 388 -17.97 6.68 -12.97
C GLN A 388 -16.88 6.66 -14.04
N GLN A 389 -16.36 7.83 -14.44
CA GLN A 389 -15.22 7.93 -15.37
C GLN A 389 -13.93 7.30 -14.81
N LEU A 390 -13.69 7.36 -13.49
CA LEU A 390 -12.51 6.72 -12.89
C LEU A 390 -12.66 5.21 -12.69
N ARG A 391 -13.87 4.67 -12.85
CA ARG A 391 -14.20 3.23 -12.68
C ARG A 391 -14.31 2.48 -14.00
N GLN A 392 -14.46 3.18 -15.12
CA GLN A 392 -14.32 2.63 -16.47
C GLN A 392 -12.83 2.44 -16.78
#